data_AF-A0A959UV70-F1
#
_entry.id   AF-A0A959UV70-F1
#
_cell.length_a   1.000
_cell.length_b   1.000
_cell.length_c   1.000
_cell.angle_alpha   90.00
_cell.angle_beta   90.00
_cell.angle_gamma   90.00
#
_symmetry.space_group_name_H-M   'P 1'
#
loop_
_entity.id
_entity.type
_entity.pdbx_description
1 polymer ?
#
loop_
_entity_poly.entity_id
_entity_poly.type
_entity_poly.pdbx_seq_one_letter_code
_entity_poly.pdbx_strand_id
1 'polypeptide(L)' 'GLADGLPKHEALRRAKLDFLDRAAGELALPYYWGGLVLVGDVTPVEGAREGLPGWAWMVLVLVAILLVYRFARR' A
#
# COMPACT_ATOMS: atom_id res chain seq x y z
N GLY A 1 5.91 -4.11 0.03
CA GLY A 1 4.88 -4.87 -0.70
C GLY A 1 4.68 -4.31 -2.10
N LEU A 2 3.59 -4.67 -2.78
CA LEU A 2 3.27 -4.17 -4.14
C LEU A 2 3.14 -2.63 -4.16
N ALA A 3 2.62 -2.03 -3.08
CA ALA A 3 2.54 -0.58 -2.91
C ALA A 3 3.90 0.14 -2.92
N ASP A 4 5.00 -0.59 -2.70
CA ASP A 4 6.35 -0.02 -2.72
C ASP A 4 6.98 -0.04 -4.12
N GLY A 5 6.22 -0.42 -5.16
CA GLY A 5 6.73 -0.55 -6.52
C GLY A 5 7.73 -1.70 -6.68
N LEU A 6 7.74 -2.66 -5.74
CA LEU A 6 8.59 -3.84 -5.85
C LEU A 6 8.10 -4.76 -6.96
N PRO A 7 9.02 -5.45 -7.67
CA PRO A 7 8.64 -6.57 -8.53
C PRO A 7 7.78 -7.58 -7.76
N LYS A 8 6.81 -8.19 -8.43
CA LYS A 8 5.80 -9.05 -7.78
C LYS A 8 6.42 -10.20 -6.99
N HIS A 9 7.55 -10.75 -7.48
CA HIS A 9 8.29 -11.82 -6.83
C HIS A 9 8.94 -11.40 -5.51
N GLU A 10 9.55 -10.22 -5.46
CA GLU A 10 10.08 -9.66 -4.22
C GLU A 10 8.98 -9.29 -3.25
N ALA A 11 7.88 -8.71 -3.76
CA ALA A 11 6.72 -8.37 -2.95
C ALA A 11 6.10 -9.62 -2.30
N LEU A 12 5.93 -10.71 -3.04
CA LEU A 12 5.42 -11.97 -2.50
C LEU A 12 6.37 -12.59 -1.48
N ARG A 13 7.68 -12.61 -1.77
CA ARG A 13 8.69 -13.11 -0.82
C ARG A 13 8.62 -12.33 0.49
N ARG A 14 8.59 -11.00 0.42
CA ARG A 14 8.52 -10.14 1.61
C ARG A 14 7.22 -10.38 2.40
N ALA A 15 6.08 -10.48 1.73
CA ALA A 15 4.81 -10.80 2.38
C ALA A 15 4.83 -12.15 3.11
N LYS A 16 5.49 -13.18 2.56
CA LYS A 16 5.67 -14.48 3.22
C LYS A 16 6.55 -14.37 4.48
N LEU A 17 7.64 -13.59 4.41
CA LEU A 17 8.51 -13.34 5.56
C LEU A 17 7.75 -12.58 6.65
N ASP A 18 7.02 -11.52 6.28
CA ASP A 18 6.21 -10.73 7.20
C ASP A 18 5.09 -11.57 7.84
N PHE A 19 4.52 -12.53 7.10
CA PHE A 19 3.55 -13.50 7.63
C PHE A 19 4.20 -14.43 8.65
N LEU A 20 5.35 -15.03 8.31
CA LEU A 20 6.07 -15.96 9.19
C LEU A 20 6.55 -15.30 10.49
N ASP A 21 6.93 -14.04 10.44
CA ASP A 21 7.36 -13.26 11.61
C ASP A 21 6.22 -13.06 12.63
N ARG A 22 4.97 -13.09 12.15
CA ARG A 22 3.76 -12.90 12.98
C ARG A 22 2.98 -14.18 13.24
N ALA A 23 3.23 -15.24 12.47
CA ALA A 23 2.52 -16.50 12.57
C ALA A 23 2.97 -17.27 13.81
N ALA A 24 2.01 -17.77 14.59
CA ALA A 24 2.25 -18.60 15.75
C ALA A 24 1.50 -19.93 15.64
N GLY A 25 2.06 -20.99 16.23
CA GLY A 25 1.45 -22.32 16.23
C GLY A 25 1.24 -22.87 14.82
N GLU A 26 0.04 -23.38 14.55
CA GLU A 26 -0.30 -24.04 13.28
C GLU A 26 -0.20 -23.11 12.06
N LEU A 27 -0.37 -21.80 12.24
CA LEU A 27 -0.29 -20.84 11.13
C LEU A 27 1.11 -20.74 10.51
N ALA A 28 2.16 -21.13 11.23
CA ALA A 28 3.52 -21.17 10.68
C ALA A 28 3.71 -22.32 9.67
N LEU A 29 2.82 -23.31 9.67
CA LEU A 29 2.93 -24.48 8.80
C LEU A 29 2.86 -24.06 7.31
N PRO A 30 3.66 -24.70 6.44
CA PRO A 30 3.68 -24.42 4.99
C PRO A 30 2.31 -24.53 4.30
N TYR A 31 1.36 -25.25 4.91
CA TYR A 31 -0.01 -25.35 4.44
C TYR A 31 -0.65 -23.96 4.19
N TYR A 32 -0.33 -22.95 5.00
CA TYR A 32 -0.98 -21.64 4.96
C TYR A 32 -0.33 -20.62 4.01
N TRP A 33 0.92 -20.85 3.57
CA TRP A 33 1.67 -19.86 2.77
C TRP A 33 2.49 -20.47 1.63
N GLY A 34 2.79 -21.77 1.69
CA GLY A 34 3.61 -22.48 0.71
C GLY A 34 2.95 -22.56 -0.67
N GLY A 35 1.62 -22.68 -0.72
CA GLY A 35 0.85 -22.71 -1.97
C GLY A 35 0.77 -21.38 -2.72
N LEU A 36 1.19 -20.26 -2.09
CA LEU A 36 1.19 -18.96 -2.75
C LEU A 36 2.39 -18.87 -3.71
N VAL A 37 2.15 -19.07 -5.00
CA VAL A 37 3.18 -19.00 -6.05
C VAL A 37 2.79 -17.98 -7.12
N LEU A 38 3.78 -17.39 -7.76
CA LEU A 38 3.56 -16.48 -8.89
C LEU A 38 3.60 -17.24 -10.19
N VAL A 39 2.70 -16.87 -11.10
CA VAL A 39 2.65 -17.40 -12.47
C VAL A 39 2.47 -16.21 -13.40
N GLY A 40 3.21 -16.19 -14.51
CA GLY A 40 3.16 -15.12 -15.51
C GLY A 40 4.13 -13.96 -15.22
N ASP A 41 3.74 -12.75 -15.64
CA ASP A 41 4.59 -11.56 -15.59
C ASP A 41 4.81 -11.03 -14.16
N VAL A 42 6.08 -10.92 -13.78
CA VAL A 42 6.55 -10.51 -12.46
C VAL A 42 7.01 -9.06 -12.38
N THR A 43 6.85 -8.28 -13.45
CA THR A 43 7.17 -6.84 -13.48
C THR A 43 6.41 -6.07 -12.40
N PRO A 44 6.97 -4.96 -11.87
CA PRO A 44 6.27 -4.08 -10.96
C PRO A 44 4.94 -3.58 -11.54
N VAL A 45 3.97 -3.31 -10.67
CA VAL A 45 2.72 -2.67 -11.10
C VAL A 45 3.00 -1.19 -11.36
N GLU A 46 2.85 -0.77 -12.61
CA GLU A 46 2.91 0.63 -13.02
C GLU A 46 1.79 1.43 -12.33
N GLY A 47 2.05 2.69 -11.95
CA GLY A 47 1.05 3.58 -11.36
C GLY A 47 0.82 3.46 -9.84
N ALA A 48 1.45 2.52 -9.13
CA ALA A 48 1.24 2.32 -7.68
C ALA A 48 1.59 3.54 -6.79
N ARG A 49 2.31 4.54 -7.33
CA ARG A 49 2.74 5.75 -6.62
C ARG A 49 2.24 7.06 -7.24
N GLU A 50 1.34 7.01 -8.22
CA GLU A 50 0.92 8.21 -8.98
C GLU A 50 -0.20 9.02 -8.32
N GLY A 51 -0.50 8.78 -7.04
CA GLY A 51 -1.45 9.57 -6.27
C GLY A 51 -0.87 10.90 -5.79
N LEU A 52 -1.73 11.90 -5.61
CA LEU A 52 -1.37 13.11 -4.87
C LEU A 52 -0.87 12.70 -3.46
N PRO A 53 0.26 13.24 -3.00
CA PRO A 53 0.79 12.91 -1.69
C PRO A 53 -0.23 13.30 -0.61
N GLY A 54 -0.31 12.53 0.49
CA GLY A 54 -1.35 12.71 1.52
C GLY A 54 -1.45 14.13 2.09
N TRP A 55 -0.36 14.90 2.10
CA TRP A 55 -0.37 16.30 2.51
C TRP A 55 -1.18 17.23 1.59
N ALA A 56 -1.36 16.86 0.31
CA ALA A 56 -2.12 17.64 -0.65
C ALA A 56 -3.60 17.74 -0.26
N TRP A 57 -4.16 16.69 0.33
CA TRP A 57 -5.51 16.72 0.90
C TRP A 57 -5.64 17.69 2.07
N MET A 58 -4.60 17.78 2.91
CA MET A 58 -4.58 18.72 4.04
C MET A 58 -4.54 20.17 3.56
N VAL A 59 -3.77 20.46 2.50
CA VAL A 59 -3.75 21.77 1.85
C VAL A 59 -5.09 22.09 1.21
N LEU A 60 -5.73 21.13 0.53
CA LEU A 60 -7.03 21.31 -0.09
C LEU A 60 -8.12 21.64 0.94
N VAL A 61 -8.13 20.95 2.08
CA VAL A 61 -9.05 21.25 3.19
C VAL A 61 -8.77 22.65 3.77
N LEU A 62 -7.51 23.02 3.97
CA LEU A 62 -7.14 24.33 4.48
C LEU A 62 -7.60 25.47 3.55
N VAL A 63 -7.42 25.30 2.24
CA VAL A 63 -7.87 26.25 1.22
C VAL A 63 -9.39 26.37 1.21
N ALA A 64 -10.11 25.24 1.30
CA ALA A 64 -11.57 25.24 1.37
C ALA A 64 -12.08 26.01 2.61
N ILE A 65 -11.46 25.80 3.78
CA ILE A 65 -11.81 26.53 5.01
C ILE A 65 -11.56 28.03 4.84
N LEU A 66 -10.42 28.43 4.25
CA LEU A 66 -10.09 29.84 4.04
C LEU A 66 -11.09 30.52 3.09
N LEU A 67 -11.53 29.82 2.05
CA LEU A 67 -12.52 30.32 1.09
C LEU A 67 -13.89 30.50 1.74
N VAL A 68 -14.36 29.49 2.50
CA VAL A 68 -15.61 29.58 3.26
C VAL A 68 -15.55 30.73 4.25
N TYR A 69 -14.43 30.87 4.95
CA TYR A 69 -14.22 31.95 5.90
C TYR A 69 -14.24 33.34 5.26
N ARG A 70 -13.59 33.50 4.11
CA ARG A 70 -13.60 34.74 3.32
C ARG A 70 -15.01 35.09 2.83
N PHE A 71 -15.82 34.10 2.49
CA PHE A 71 -17.20 34.29 2.06
C PHE A 71 -18.14 34.62 3.22
N ALA A 72 -17.98 33.99 4.38
CA ALA A 72 -18.78 34.25 5.57
C ALA A 72 -18.46 35.60 6.25
N ARG A 73 -17.28 36.17 5.97
CA ARG A 73 -16.85 37.49 6.47
C ARG A 73 -17.09 38.65 5.49
N ARG A 74 -17.65 38.37 4.30
CA ARG A 74 -18.18 39.38 3.37
C ARG A 74 -19.67 39.54 3.60
#